data_AF-A0A0K8Q407-F1
#
_entry.id   AF-A0A0K8Q407-F1
#
_cell.length_a   1.000
_cell.length_b   1.000
_cell.length_c   1.000
_cell.angle_alpha   90.00
_cell.angle_beta   90.00
_cell.angle_gamma   90.00
#
_symmetry.space_group_name_H-M   'P 1'
#
loop_
_entity.id
_entity.type
_entity.pdbx_description
1 polymer ?
#
loop_
_entity_poly.entity_id
_entity_poly.type
_entity_poly.pdbx_seq_one_letter_code
_entity_poly.pdbx_strand_id
1 'polypeptide(L)' 'MPATDLGKDVAAQIALARRESPARGSRLLGLAKALMTEMPHTLAALQSGELNEWRATLLVRETACL' A
#
# COMPACT_ATOMS: atom_id res chain seq x y z
N MET A 1 -5.32 10.81 -23.35
CA MET A 1 -4.14 10.06 -22.88
C MET A 1 -4.33 8.60 -23.25
N PRO A 2 -3.31 7.88 -23.75
CA PRO A 2 -3.42 6.46 -24.03
C PRO A 2 -3.64 5.69 -22.71
N ALA A 3 -4.45 4.63 -22.73
CA ALA A 3 -4.82 3.85 -21.54
C ALA A 3 -3.60 3.24 -20.81
N THR A 4 -2.49 3.06 -21.53
CA THR A 4 -1.23 2.49 -21.03
C THR A 4 -0.51 3.41 -20.03
N ASP A 5 -0.77 4.72 -20.05
CA ASP A 5 -0.17 5.68 -19.12
C ASP A 5 -0.97 5.82 -17.81
N LEU A 6 -2.16 5.21 -17.73
CA LEU A 6 -3.06 5.37 -16.59
C LEU A 6 -2.45 4.69 -15.36
N GLY A 7 -2.10 5.50 -14.36
CA GLY A 7 -1.58 5.01 -13.08
C GLY A 7 -0.06 5.00 -12.94
N LYS A 8 0.71 5.32 -14.00
CA LYS A 8 2.19 5.20 -13.97
C LYS A 8 2.84 6.05 -12.86
N ASP A 9 2.27 7.21 -12.57
CA ASP A 9 2.83 8.17 -11.60
C ASP A 9 2.10 8.17 -10.25
N VAL A 10 1.14 7.28 -10.03
CA VAL A 10 0.34 7.25 -8.79
C VAL A 10 1.22 6.97 -7.57
N ALA A 11 2.22 6.08 -7.69
CA ALA A 11 3.17 5.84 -6.63
C ALA A 11 3.97 7.10 -6.25
N ALA A 12 4.37 7.91 -7.24
CA ALA A 12 5.07 9.17 -7.01
C ALA A 12 4.15 10.22 -6.38
N GLN A 13 2.89 10.29 -6.78
CA GLN A 13 1.88 11.17 -6.16
C GLN A 13 1.60 10.79 -4.71
N ILE A 14 1.49 9.49 -4.40
CA ILE A 14 1.35 8.98 -3.02
C ILE A 14 2.56 9.37 -2.18
N ALA A 15 3.77 9.17 -2.70
CA ALA A 15 5.00 9.58 -2.01
C ALA A 15 5.02 11.08 -1.71
N LEU A 16 4.70 11.91 -2.71
CA LEU A 16 4.66 13.36 -2.58
C LEU A 16 3.66 13.79 -1.50
N ALA A 17 2.43 13.26 -1.55
CA ALA A 17 1.39 13.57 -0.57
C ALA A 17 1.79 13.21 0.86
N ARG A 18 2.57 12.13 1.02
CA ARG A 18 3.07 11.66 2.32
C ARG A 18 4.41 12.25 2.74
N ARG A 19 5.01 13.14 1.93
CA ARG A 19 6.38 13.68 2.15
C ARG A 19 7.44 12.58 2.23
N GLU A 20 7.28 11.56 1.42
CA GLU A 20 8.12 10.38 1.34
C GLU A 20 8.90 10.32 0.02
N SER A 21 9.96 9.51 -0.03
CA SER A 21 10.68 9.26 -1.30
C SER A 21 9.81 8.51 -2.33
N PRO A 22 10.01 8.71 -3.65
CA PRO A 22 9.25 8.01 -4.69
C PRO A 22 9.29 6.47 -4.56
N ALA A 23 10.44 5.93 -4.15
CA ALA A 23 10.61 4.50 -3.89
C ALA A 23 9.72 4.00 -2.73
N ARG A 24 9.52 4.82 -1.68
CA ARG A 24 8.57 4.51 -0.60
C ARG A 24 7.13 4.56 -1.09
N GLY A 25 6.78 5.47 -1.99
CA GLY A 25 5.44 5.52 -2.59
C GLY A 25 5.02 4.22 -3.27
N SER A 26 5.95 3.56 -3.98
CA SER A 26 5.69 2.27 -4.61
C SER A 26 5.40 1.16 -3.59
N ARG A 27 6.13 1.15 -2.45
CA ARG A 27 5.85 0.22 -1.35
C ARG A 27 4.50 0.47 -0.70
N LEU A 28 4.13 1.72 -0.48
CA LEU A 28 2.85 2.09 0.12
C LEU A 28 1.68 1.74 -0.80
N LEU A 29 1.84 1.95 -2.11
CA LEU A 29 0.87 1.50 -3.11
C LEU A 29 0.74 -0.03 -3.14
N GLY A 30 1.86 -0.75 -3.09
CA GLY A 30 1.86 -2.21 -3.02
C GLY A 30 1.17 -2.74 -1.75
N LEU A 31 1.48 -2.14 -0.60
CA LEU A 31 0.84 -2.46 0.68
C LEU A 31 -0.69 -2.27 0.60
N ALA A 32 -1.13 -1.11 0.10
CA ALA A 32 -2.55 -0.81 -0.03
C ALA A 32 -3.28 -1.81 -0.94
N LYS A 33 -2.65 -2.20 -2.05
CA LYS A 33 -3.19 -3.23 -2.95
C LYS A 33 -3.32 -4.57 -2.23
N ALA A 34 -2.25 -5.09 -1.64
CA ALA A 34 -2.25 -6.37 -0.94
C ALA A 34 -3.29 -6.44 0.19
N LEU A 35 -3.41 -5.37 0.99
CA LEU A 35 -4.44 -5.27 2.03
C LEU A 35 -5.87 -5.33 1.46
N MET A 36 -6.10 -4.72 0.31
CA MET A 36 -7.42 -4.68 -0.33
C MET A 36 -7.78 -5.99 -1.05
N THR A 37 -6.80 -6.65 -1.68
CA THR A 37 -7.03 -7.82 -2.53
C THR A 37 -6.85 -9.15 -1.80
N GLU A 38 -5.89 -9.23 -0.86
CA GLU A 38 -5.45 -10.49 -0.27
C GLU A 38 -5.75 -10.57 1.24
N MET A 39 -5.71 -9.43 1.94
CA MET A 39 -5.82 -9.40 3.41
C MET A 39 -6.93 -8.45 3.93
N PRO A 40 -8.21 -8.62 3.52
CA PRO A 40 -9.28 -7.69 3.88
C PRO A 40 -9.54 -7.60 5.39
N HIS A 41 -9.30 -8.68 6.14
CA HIS A 41 -9.40 -8.64 7.61
C HIS A 41 -8.28 -7.82 8.26
N THR A 42 -7.06 -7.85 7.69
CA THR A 42 -5.97 -6.98 8.14
C THR A 42 -6.26 -5.52 7.82
N LEU A 43 -6.89 -5.25 6.67
CA LEU A 43 -7.37 -3.91 6.35
C LEU A 43 -8.43 -3.42 7.34
N ALA A 44 -9.41 -4.26 7.69
CA ALA A 44 -10.44 -3.92 8.66
C ALA A 44 -9.86 -3.61 10.04
N ALA A 45 -8.89 -4.41 10.51
CA ALA A 45 -8.21 -4.19 11.79
C ALA A 45 -7.31 -2.92 11.78
N LEU A 46 -6.74 -2.56 10.62
CA LEU A 46 -6.05 -1.28 10.45
C LEU A 46 -7.03 -0.09 10.50
N GLN A 47 -8.19 -0.21 9.86
CA GLN A 47 -9.23 0.83 9.85
C GLN A 47 -9.90 1.02 11.22
N SER A 48 -10.06 -0.05 12.01
CA SER A 48 -10.59 0.03 13.37
C SER A 48 -9.58 0.55 14.39
N GLY A 49 -8.29 0.65 14.01
CA GLY A 49 -7.21 1.08 14.89
C GLY A 49 -6.67 -0.02 15.81
N GLU A 50 -7.16 -1.26 15.69
CA GLU A 50 -6.58 -2.42 16.38
C GLU A 50 -5.14 -2.69 15.94
N LEU A 51 -4.85 -2.45 14.65
CA LEU A 51 -3.51 -2.46 14.08
C LEU A 51 -3.07 -1.06 13.70
N ASN A 52 -1.78 -0.81 13.87
CA ASN A 52 -1.14 0.36 13.27
C ASN A 52 -0.57 0.00 11.89
N GLU A 53 -0.25 1.02 11.10
CA GLU A 53 0.26 0.86 9.73
C GLU A 53 1.53 0.00 9.69
N TRP A 54 2.42 0.14 10.68
CA TRP A 54 3.65 -0.64 10.75
C TRP A 54 3.40 -2.14 10.94
N ARG A 55 2.48 -2.52 11.83
CA ARG A 55 2.07 -3.92 12.03
C ARG A 55 1.38 -4.50 10.80
N ALA A 56 0.50 -3.72 10.16
CA ALA A 56 -0.12 -4.13 8.90
C ALA A 56 0.95 -4.33 7.80
N THR A 57 1.98 -3.49 7.76
CA THR A 57 3.11 -3.62 6.83
C THR A 57 3.91 -4.89 7.08
N LEU A 58 4.16 -5.26 8.34
CA LEU A 58 4.84 -6.52 8.67
C LEU A 58 4.02 -7.74 8.21
N LEU A 59 2.72 -7.75 8.48
CA LEU A 59 1.85 -8.87 8.07
C LEU A 59 1.89 -9.11 6.56
N VAL A 60 1.77 -8.04 5.77
CA VAL A 60 1.86 -8.13 4.30
C VAL A 60 3.25 -8.59 3.86
N ARG A 61 4.33 -8.11 4.48
CA ARG A 61 5.70 -8.53 4.12
C ARG A 61 5.96 -10.01 4.38
N GLU A 62 5.45 -10.55 5.48
CA GLU A 62 5.63 -11.97 5.83
C GLU A 62 4.75 -12.90 4.98
N THR A 63 3.65 -12.39 4.42
CA THR A 63 2.70 -13.19 3.63
C THR A 63 2.88 -13.05 2.13
N ALA A 64 3.62 -12.04 1.63
CA ALA A 64 3.81 -11.78 0.20
C ALA A 64 4.55 -12.88 -0.60
N CYS A 65 5.01 -13.95 0.05
CA CYS A 65 5.69 -15.08 -0.59
C CYS A 65 4.76 -16.31 -0.81
N LEU A 66 3.52 -16.24 -0.31
CA LEU A 66 2.52 -17.31 -0.43
C LEU A 66 1.68 -17.16 -1.70
#